data_AF-A0A225DNW1-F1
#
_entry.id   AF-A0A225DNW1-F1
#
_cell.length_a   1.000
_cell.length_b   1.000
_cell.length_c   1.000
_cell.angle_alpha   90.00
_cell.angle_beta   90.00
_cell.angle_gamma   90.00
#
_symmetry.space_group_name_H-M   'P 1'
#
loop_
_entity.id
_entity.type
_entity.pdbx_description
1 polymer ?
#
loop_
_entity_poly.entity_id
_entity_poly.type
_entity_poly.pdbx_seq_one_letter_code
_entity_poly.pdbx_strand_id
1 'polypeptide(L)' 'MERRLRKLLRMRFAAALKGKQLVCLDIPDDYQFLQPELLTVLTERLVPHLGLPTDFKEHP' A
#
# COMPACT_ATOMS: atom_id res chain seq x y z
N MET A 1 -3.05 6.71 -2.16
CA MET A 1 -2.01 7.42 -1.36
C MET A 1 -1.39 8.56 -2.17
N GLU A 2 -1.82 9.78 -1.89
CA GLU A 2 -1.42 10.98 -2.60
C GLU A 2 0.09 11.28 -2.44
N ARG A 3 0.75 11.78 -3.50
CA ARG A 3 2.19 12.09 -3.53
C ARG A 3 2.66 12.99 -2.38
N ARG A 4 1.76 13.83 -1.84
CA ARG A 4 2.01 14.67 -0.66
C ARG A 4 2.30 13.87 0.60
N LEU A 5 1.55 12.80 0.85
CA LEU A 5 1.74 11.97 2.05
C LEU A 5 3.08 11.24 2.01
N ARG A 6 3.53 10.82 0.82
CA ARG A 6 4.87 10.21 0.62
C ARG A 6 5.99 11.17 1.04
N LYS A 7 5.88 12.47 0.72
CA LYS A 7 6.89 13.48 1.08
C LYS A 7 6.92 13.70 2.59
N LEU A 8 5.75 13.80 3.22
CA LEU A 8 5.62 13.91 4.68
C LEU A 8 6.17 12.68 5.41
N LEU A 9 5.87 11.47 4.92
CA LEU A 9 6.42 10.21 5.45
C LEU A 9 7.94 10.18 5.35
N ARG A 10 8.51 10.54 4.18
CA ARG A 10 9.96 10.61 4.02
C ARG A 10 10.61 11.66 4.91
N MET A 11 9.95 12.79 5.19
CA MET A 11 10.50 13.81 6.09
C MET A 11 10.42 13.40 7.56
N ARG A 12 9.24 12.95 8.05
CA ARG A 12 9.05 12.57 9.46
C ARG A 12 9.70 11.24 9.83
N PHE A 13 9.73 10.30 8.90
CA PHE A 13 10.20 8.93 9.13
C PHE A 13 11.46 8.62 8.33
N ALA A 14 12.25 9.62 7.94
CA ALA A 14 13.51 9.46 7.20
C ALA A 14 14.42 8.38 7.82
N ALA A 15 14.56 8.40 9.15
CA ALA A 15 15.37 7.44 9.89
C ALA A 15 14.79 6.01 9.85
N ALA A 16 13.46 5.87 9.96
CA ALA A 16 12.78 4.56 9.92
C ALA A 16 12.64 4.00 8.49
N LEU A 17 12.62 4.87 7.48
CA LEU A 17 12.62 4.51 6.06
C LEU A 17 14.02 4.20 5.52
N LYS A 18 15.09 4.46 6.27
CA LYS A 18 16.46 4.21 5.82
C LYS A 18 16.65 2.70 5.63
N GLY A 19 16.66 2.25 4.38
CA GLY A 19 16.75 0.84 3.99
C GLY A 19 15.42 0.12 3.72
N LYS A 20 14.27 0.81 3.82
CA LYS A 20 12.95 0.22 3.51
C LYS A 20 12.35 0.87 2.25
N GLN A 21 11.83 0.04 1.34
CA GLN A 21 11.15 0.48 0.13
C GLN A 21 9.74 0.99 0.47
N LEU A 22 9.50 2.29 0.34
CA LEU A 22 8.17 2.88 0.47
C LEU A 22 7.44 2.83 -0.88
N VAL A 23 6.54 1.86 -1.02
CA VAL A 23 5.64 1.72 -2.16
C VAL A 23 4.33 2.46 -1.89
N CYS A 24 3.83 3.15 -2.90
CA CYS A 24 2.60 3.94 -2.84
C CYS A 24 1.71 3.41 -3.95
N LEU A 25 0.63 2.72 -3.60
CA LEU A 25 -0.22 2.01 -4.56
C LEU A 25 -1.13 2.94 -5.40
N ASP A 26 -1.06 4.26 -5.17
CA ASP A 26 -1.81 5.31 -5.89
C ASP A 26 -3.33 5.08 -5.94
N ILE A 27 -3.88 4.35 -4.96
CA ILE A 27 -5.32 4.09 -4.87
C ILE A 27 -6.05 5.37 -4.41
N PRO A 28 -7.11 5.83 -5.11
CA PRO A 28 -7.94 6.96 -4.69
C PRO A 28 -8.74 6.64 -3.41
N ASP A 29 -9.11 7.65 -2.64
CA ASP A 29 -9.81 7.50 -1.34
C ASP A 29 -11.34 7.37 -1.50
N ASP A 30 -11.84 7.26 -2.73
CA ASP A 30 -13.27 7.26 -3.06
C ASP A 30 -13.94 5.89 -2.84
N TYR A 31 -13.24 4.94 -2.21
CA TYR A 31 -13.76 3.59 -2.00
C TYR A 31 -14.38 3.41 -0.62
N GLN A 32 -15.51 2.73 -0.59
CA GLN A 32 -16.14 2.32 0.66
C GLN A 32 -15.37 1.14 1.28
N PHE A 33 -15.46 1.02 2.61
CA PHE A 33 -14.88 -0.12 3.33
C PHE A 33 -15.38 -1.45 2.73
N LEU A 34 -14.43 -2.30 2.30
CA LEU A 34 -14.67 -3.61 1.66
C LEU A 34 -15.43 -3.56 0.31
N GLN A 35 -15.38 -2.44 -0.39
CA GLN A 35 -15.95 -2.40 -1.74
C GLN A 35 -15.21 -3.37 -2.69
N PRO A 36 -15.92 -4.12 -3.55
CA PRO A 36 -15.30 -5.07 -4.47
C PRO A 36 -14.31 -4.42 -5.46
N GLU A 37 -14.56 -3.17 -5.84
CA GLU A 37 -13.69 -2.40 -6.74
C GLU A 37 -12.35 -2.08 -6.06
N LEU A 38 -12.37 -1.70 -4.77
CA LEU A 38 -11.17 -1.53 -3.95
C LEU A 38 -10.35 -2.81 -3.86
N LEU A 39 -10.99 -3.96 -3.62
CA LEU A 39 -10.32 -5.25 -3.53
C LEU A 39 -9.62 -5.63 -4.85
N THR A 40 -10.27 -5.33 -5.98
CA THR A 40 -9.73 -5.61 -7.32
C THR A 40 -8.49 -4.76 -7.58
N VAL A 41 -8.63 -3.44 -7.43
CA VAL A 41 -7.53 -2.48 -7.64
C VAL A 41 -6.39 -2.73 -6.66
N LEU A 42 -6.70 -3.05 -5.40
CA LEU A 42 -5.71 -3.41 -4.39
C LEU A 42 -4.93 -4.64 -4.86
N THR A 43 -5.60 -5.72 -5.22
CA THR A 43 -4.95 -6.97 -5.68
C THR A 43 -4.04 -6.71 -6.89
N GLU A 44 -4.55 -6.03 -7.92
CA GLU A 44 -3.78 -5.75 -9.13
C GLU A 44 -2.54 -4.89 -8.88
N ARG A 45 -2.63 -3.91 -7.98
CA ARG A 45 -1.49 -3.06 -7.60
C ARG A 45 -0.54 -3.77 -6.62
N LEU A 46 -1.03 -4.70 -5.81
CA LEU A 46 -0.25 -5.41 -4.80
C LEU A 46 0.61 -6.52 -5.40
N VAL A 47 0.08 -7.27 -6.37
CA VAL A 47 0.75 -8.37 -7.08
C VAL A 47 2.17 -8.02 -7.58
N PRO A 48 2.42 -6.90 -8.27
CA PRO A 48 3.77 -6.55 -8.74
C PRO A 48 4.74 -6.15 -7.61
N HIS A 49 4.25 -5.83 -6.40
CA HIS A 49 5.07 -5.34 -5.29
C HIS A 49 5.35 -6.39 -4.22
N LEU A 50 4.44 -7.33 -3.99
CA LEU A 50 4.62 -8.42 -3.02
C LEU A 50 4.80 -9.81 -3.68
N GLY A 51 4.61 -9.94 -5.00
CA GLY A 51 4.31 -11.23 -5.60
C GLY A 51 2.89 -11.67 -5.23
N LEU A 52 2.38 -12.76 -5.83
CA LEU A 52 1.11 -13.36 -5.41
C LEU A 52 1.10 -13.48 -3.88
N PRO A 53 0.04 -13.03 -3.18
CA PRO A 53 -0.03 -13.15 -1.74
C PRO A 53 -0.17 -14.64 -1.38
N THR A 54 0.96 -15.35 -1.30
CA THR A 54 1.05 -16.71 -0.77
C THR A 54 0.91 -16.74 0.75
N ASP A 55 0.74 -15.58 1.40
CA ASP A 55 0.59 -15.47 2.85
C ASP A 55 -0.42 -14.36 3.22
N PHE A 56 -1.70 -14.56 2.85
CA PHE A 56 -2.79 -14.15 3.75
C PHE A 56 -3.02 -15.30 4.73
N LYS A 57 -1.97 -15.70 5.46
CA LYS A 57 -2.14 -16.68 6.51
C LYS A 57 -2.81 -15.94 7.65
N GLU A 58 -4.11 -16.20 7.82
CA GLU A 58 -4.86 -15.81 8.99
C GLU A 58 -3.98 -16.07 10.21
N HIS A 59 -3.52 -14.98 10.83
CA HIS A 59 -2.82 -15.08 12.09
C HIS A 59 -3.93 -15.32 13.13
N PRO A 60 -3.93 -16.47 13.83
CA PRO A 60 -4.93 -16.79 14.83
C PRO A 60 -4.91 -15.78 15.99
#